data_AF-A0A969S523-F1
#
_entry.id   AF-A0A969S523-F1
#
_cell.length_a   1.000
_cell.length_b   1.000
_cell.length_c   1.000
_cell.angle_alpha   90.00
_cell.angle_beta   90.00
_cell.angle_gamma   90.00
#
_symmetry.space_group_name_H-M   'P 1'
#
loop_
_entity.id
_entity.type
_entity.pdbx_description
1 polymer ?
#
loop_
_entity_poly.entity_id
_entity_poly.type
_entity_poly.pdbx_seq_one_letter_code
_entity_poly.pdbx_strand_id
1 'polypeptide(L)'
;MGESHDTTQLDRILAEPMLSQWKADAEQVKAGNSYLKYEHSNLQVTSVKTDESTADTSAASSTAEGGQTDGGQTGSDVTTTSTPSSEVLSSPTDAPNRPERATVEATITEKIESYTNGRLDSGSITPDNLRIRYYLTRQDGEWQIESVEPF
;
A
#
# COMPACT_ATOMS: atom_id res chain seq x y z
N MET A 1 10.22 3.52 -19.23
CA MET A 1 11.11 4.70 -19.27
C MET A 1 12.59 4.33 -19.23
N GLY A 2 13.04 3.41 -18.35
CA GLY A 2 14.38 2.83 -18.44
C GLY A 2 14.62 2.05 -19.74
N GLU A 3 15.90 1.81 -20.08
CA GLU A 3 16.39 1.22 -21.36
C GLU A 3 15.67 -0.09 -21.76
N SER A 4 15.43 -1.00 -20.80
CA SER A 4 14.70 -2.28 -21.02
C SER A 4 13.24 -2.10 -21.44
N HIS A 5 12.64 -0.92 -21.17
CA HIS A 5 11.22 -0.62 -21.38
C HIS A 5 10.23 -1.56 -20.65
N ASP A 6 10.70 -2.29 -19.63
CA ASP A 6 9.90 -3.11 -18.72
C ASP A 6 8.73 -2.32 -18.10
N THR A 7 7.51 -2.63 -18.54
CA THR A 7 6.26 -2.14 -17.92
C THR A 7 5.59 -3.19 -17.04
N THR A 8 5.93 -4.47 -17.20
CA THR A 8 5.34 -5.60 -16.44
C THR A 8 5.59 -5.51 -14.94
N GLN A 9 6.71 -4.89 -14.51
CA GLN A 9 7.02 -4.70 -13.10
C GLN A 9 6.25 -3.54 -12.46
N LEU A 10 5.71 -2.61 -13.26
CA LEU A 10 4.93 -1.47 -12.76
C LEU A 10 3.60 -1.92 -12.15
N ASP A 11 2.96 -2.92 -12.76
CA ASP A 11 1.66 -3.50 -12.36
C ASP A 11 1.61 -3.98 -10.91
N ARG A 12 2.78 -4.35 -10.35
CA ARG A 12 2.92 -4.84 -8.98
C ARG A 12 3.29 -3.76 -7.96
N ILE A 13 3.76 -2.60 -8.42
CA ILE A 13 4.38 -1.56 -7.57
C ILE A 13 3.56 -0.26 -7.59
N LEU A 14 2.83 0.02 -8.68
CA LEU A 14 2.01 1.21 -8.87
C LEU A 14 0.53 0.83 -8.97
N ALA A 15 -0.32 1.57 -8.27
CA ALA A 15 -1.77 1.52 -8.46
C ALA A 15 -2.20 2.56 -9.51
N GLU A 16 -3.47 2.54 -9.91
CA GLU A 16 -4.05 3.65 -10.67
C GLU A 16 -4.20 4.91 -9.80
N PRO A 17 -4.03 6.13 -10.36
CA PRO A 17 -3.79 6.43 -11.78
C PRO A 17 -2.31 6.34 -12.21
N MET A 18 -1.34 6.23 -11.29
CA MET A 18 0.09 6.23 -11.62
C MET A 18 0.46 5.14 -12.62
N LEU A 19 -0.06 3.92 -12.43
CA LEU A 19 0.19 2.78 -13.32
C LEU A 19 -0.12 3.10 -14.79
N SER A 20 -1.24 3.77 -15.04
CA SER A 20 -1.70 4.13 -16.39
C SER A 20 -0.88 5.30 -16.97
N GLN A 21 -0.48 6.28 -16.15
CA GLN A 21 0.46 7.34 -16.57
C GLN A 21 1.83 6.77 -16.94
N TRP A 22 2.45 5.96 -16.07
CA TRP A 22 3.78 5.39 -16.31
C TRP A 22 3.82 4.42 -17.50
N LYS A 23 2.71 3.73 -17.81
CA LYS A 23 2.57 2.95 -19.04
C LYS A 23 2.57 3.87 -20.28
N ALA A 24 1.75 4.92 -20.29
CA ALA A 24 1.69 5.89 -21.40
C ALA A 24 3.03 6.60 -21.64
N ASP A 25 3.72 7.03 -20.56
CA ASP A 25 5.08 7.60 -20.64
C ASP A 25 6.09 6.59 -21.20
N ALA A 26 6.06 5.33 -20.74
CA ALA A 26 6.95 4.30 -21.26
C ALA A 26 6.72 4.00 -22.75
N GLU A 27 5.48 4.08 -23.24
CA GLU A 27 5.17 3.97 -24.68
C GLU A 27 5.60 5.21 -25.47
N GLN A 28 5.44 6.43 -24.92
CA GLN A 28 5.89 7.66 -25.57
C GLN A 28 7.43 7.71 -25.70
N VAL A 29 8.15 7.38 -24.63
CA VAL A 29 9.61 7.29 -24.60
C VAL A 29 10.11 6.27 -25.64
N LYS A 30 9.47 5.10 -25.71
CA LYS A 30 9.74 4.07 -26.73
C LYS A 30 9.48 4.55 -28.15
N ALA A 31 8.38 5.26 -28.38
CA ALA A 31 8.02 5.81 -29.70
C ALA A 31 8.98 6.91 -30.19
N GLY A 32 9.55 7.68 -29.27
CA GLY A 32 10.62 8.65 -29.56
C GLY A 32 12.00 8.02 -29.85
N ASN A 33 12.14 6.70 -29.70
CA ASN A 33 13.43 5.99 -29.63
C ASN A 33 14.37 6.58 -28.57
N SER A 34 13.79 6.99 -27.43
CA SER A 34 14.46 7.60 -26.29
C SER A 34 14.45 6.65 -25.09
N TYR A 35 15.22 6.97 -24.05
CA TYR A 35 15.13 6.33 -22.74
C TYR A 35 15.69 7.24 -21.65
N LEU A 36 15.27 7.01 -20.41
CA LEU A 36 15.75 7.73 -19.23
C LEU A 36 16.54 6.75 -18.35
N LYS A 37 17.80 7.06 -18.08
CA LYS A 37 18.63 6.34 -17.11
C LYS A 37 18.61 7.11 -15.79
N TYR A 38 18.05 6.46 -14.77
CA TYR A 38 17.95 6.99 -13.41
C TYR A 38 19.12 6.44 -12.58
N GLU A 39 19.84 7.32 -11.90
CA GLU A 39 20.82 6.97 -10.88
C GLU A 39 20.32 7.47 -9.52
N HIS A 40 19.85 6.52 -8.70
CA HIS A 40 19.38 6.78 -7.34
C HIS A 40 20.52 6.68 -6.34
N SER A 41 20.65 7.69 -5.50
CA SER A 41 21.63 7.77 -4.42
C SER A 41 20.97 8.32 -3.16
N ASN A 42 21.58 8.07 -1.99
CA ASN A 42 21.19 8.72 -0.73
C ASN A 42 19.68 8.58 -0.37
N LEU A 43 19.05 7.46 -0.74
CA LEU A 43 17.66 7.17 -0.37
C LEU A 43 17.55 6.98 1.15
N GLN A 44 16.79 7.85 1.80
CA GLN A 44 16.52 7.83 3.24
C GLN A 44 15.01 8.00 3.49
N VAL A 45 14.36 7.00 4.07
CA VAL A 45 12.97 7.12 4.54
C VAL A 45 12.96 7.95 5.82
N THR A 46 12.25 9.08 5.80
CA THR A 46 12.17 10.04 6.92
C THR A 46 10.92 9.84 7.77
N SER A 47 9.83 9.32 7.19
CA SER A 47 8.58 9.07 7.90
C SER A 47 7.79 7.92 7.27
N VAL A 48 7.07 7.17 8.08
CA VAL A 48 6.06 6.20 7.64
C VAL A 48 4.85 6.37 8.56
N LYS A 49 3.70 6.68 7.97
CA LYS A 49 2.41 6.80 8.67
C LYS A 49 1.40 5.86 8.02
N THR A 50 0.82 4.95 8.79
CA THR A 50 -0.36 4.20 8.39
C THR A 50 -1.61 4.97 8.78
N ASP A 51 -2.63 4.95 7.94
CA ASP A 51 -3.97 5.33 8.37
C ASP A 51 -4.64 4.07 8.92
N GLU A 52 -4.66 4.01 10.26
CA GLU A 52 -5.31 2.96 11.05
C GLU A 52 -6.76 2.81 10.55
N SER A 53 -7.08 1.69 9.88
CA SER A 53 -8.45 1.43 9.47
C SER A 53 -9.28 1.18 10.72
N THR A 54 -10.01 2.21 11.18
CA THR A 54 -10.84 2.12 12.38
C THR A 54 -12.06 1.27 12.05
N ALA A 55 -11.94 -0.05 12.24
CA ALA A 55 -13.00 -1.03 12.07
C ALA A 55 -14.13 -0.82 13.09
N ASP A 56 -14.98 0.14 12.75
CA ASP A 56 -16.40 0.30 13.10
C ASP A 56 -16.84 -0.40 14.40
N THR A 57 -16.72 0.30 15.53
CA THR A 57 -17.34 -0.11 16.80
C THR A 57 -18.85 0.19 16.75
N SER A 58 -19.56 -0.52 15.88
CA SER A 58 -20.94 -0.25 15.54
C SER A 58 -21.93 -1.11 16.33
N ALA A 59 -22.70 -0.41 17.16
CA ALA A 59 -24.11 -0.69 17.43
C ALA A 59 -24.54 -2.14 17.76
N ALA A 60 -24.07 -2.66 18.89
CA ALA A 60 -24.84 -3.62 19.69
C ALA A 60 -25.85 -2.94 20.67
N SER A 61 -26.11 -1.64 20.51
CA SER A 61 -27.12 -0.89 21.27
C SER A 61 -28.55 -1.15 20.74
N SER A 62 -29.08 -2.35 21.01
CA SER A 62 -30.49 -2.68 20.79
C SER A 62 -31.27 -2.62 22.11
N THR A 63 -31.74 -1.43 22.48
CA THR A 63 -32.68 -1.26 23.60
C THR A 63 -34.09 -1.68 23.19
N ALA A 64 -34.58 -2.77 23.77
CA ALA A 64 -36.00 -3.12 23.79
C ALA A 64 -36.35 -3.78 25.13
N GLU A 65 -37.27 -3.17 25.88
CA GLU A 65 -37.66 -3.58 27.23
C GLU A 65 -38.98 -4.37 27.20
N GLY A 66 -39.08 -5.50 27.92
CA GLY A 66 -40.36 -6.12 28.27
C GLY A 66 -40.40 -7.66 28.32
N GLY A 67 -41.04 -8.21 29.35
CA GLY A 67 -41.59 -9.58 29.36
C GLY A 67 -41.13 -10.49 30.51
N GLN A 68 -42.06 -11.28 31.08
CA GLN A 68 -41.86 -12.18 32.23
C GLN A 68 -42.84 -13.37 32.18
N THR A 69 -42.55 -14.57 32.70
CA THR A 69 -41.26 -15.21 33.07
C THR A 69 -41.31 -16.69 32.57
N ASP A 70 -41.24 -17.84 33.27
CA ASP A 70 -40.89 -18.23 34.66
C ASP A 70 -40.64 -19.76 34.75
N GLY A 71 -40.03 -20.20 35.85
CA GLY A 71 -39.98 -21.60 36.31
C GLY A 71 -38.93 -22.54 35.67
N GLY A 72 -37.93 -23.00 36.46
CA GLY A 72 -37.00 -24.04 36.02
C GLY A 72 -35.74 -24.25 36.87
N GLN A 73 -35.89 -24.71 38.11
CA GLN A 73 -34.78 -24.84 39.07
C GLN A 73 -34.07 -26.21 39.00
N THR A 74 -32.74 -26.22 38.84
CA THR A 74 -31.80 -27.20 39.47
C THR A 74 -30.37 -26.68 39.32
N GLY A 75 -29.49 -26.94 40.29
CA GLY A 75 -28.07 -26.57 40.21
C GLY A 75 -27.15 -27.67 40.71
N SER A 76 -25.93 -27.74 40.16
CA SER A 76 -24.81 -28.53 40.70
C SER A 76 -23.48 -28.03 40.13
N ASP A 77 -22.60 -27.62 41.06
CA ASP A 77 -21.15 -27.78 41.08
C ASP A 77 -20.28 -27.60 39.80
N VAL A 78 -19.69 -26.40 39.69
CA VAL A 78 -18.23 -26.11 39.62
C VAL A 78 -17.30 -26.72 38.54
N THR A 79 -16.26 -25.94 38.22
CA THR A 79 -15.04 -26.28 37.46
C THR A 79 -15.13 -26.26 35.93
N THR A 80 -14.90 -25.05 35.39
CA THR A 80 -14.33 -24.85 34.05
C THR A 80 -13.11 -25.74 33.79
N THR A 81 -13.23 -26.67 32.83
CA THR A 81 -12.07 -27.34 32.22
C THR A 81 -12.07 -27.03 30.72
N SER A 82 -11.38 -25.97 30.34
CA SER A 82 -11.32 -25.48 28.96
C SER A 82 -10.66 -26.50 28.05
N THR A 83 -11.47 -27.23 27.29
CA THR A 83 -11.01 -28.04 26.15
C THR A 83 -11.59 -27.42 24.88
N PRO A 84 -10.88 -26.50 24.20
CA PRO A 84 -11.18 -26.20 22.81
C PRO A 84 -10.90 -27.47 21.99
N SER A 85 -11.97 -28.25 21.77
CA SER A 85 -11.98 -29.32 20.77
C SER A 85 -11.58 -28.73 19.42
N SER A 86 -10.93 -29.52 18.56
CA SER A 86 -10.29 -29.06 17.32
C SER A 86 -11.25 -28.34 16.37
N GLU A 87 -11.40 -27.04 16.54
CA GLU A 87 -12.07 -26.17 15.59
C GLU A 87 -11.13 -25.81 14.44
N VAL A 88 -11.73 -25.73 13.27
CA VAL A 88 -11.14 -25.60 11.94
C VAL A 88 -9.90 -24.70 11.86
N LEU A 89 -8.85 -25.19 11.20
CA LEU A 89 -7.69 -24.38 10.81
C LEU A 89 -8.04 -23.46 9.62
N SER A 90 -9.00 -22.57 9.83
CA SER A 90 -9.23 -21.43 8.94
C SER A 90 -7.99 -20.54 8.94
N SER A 91 -7.65 -20.01 7.78
CA SER A 91 -6.54 -19.09 7.57
C SER A 91 -6.58 -17.90 8.56
N PRO A 92 -5.43 -17.25 8.84
CA PRO A 92 -5.40 -15.94 9.52
C PRO A 92 -5.91 -14.82 8.59
N THR A 93 -7.15 -14.96 8.14
CA THR A 93 -7.97 -13.95 7.48
C THR A 93 -8.43 -12.94 8.53
N ASP A 94 -8.45 -11.66 8.18
CA ASP A 94 -8.90 -10.54 9.02
C ASP A 94 -8.36 -10.49 10.46
N ALA A 95 -7.13 -9.99 10.57
CA ALA A 95 -6.82 -9.06 11.67
C ALA A 95 -7.53 -7.73 11.36
N PRO A 96 -8.56 -7.31 12.12
CA PRO A 96 -9.48 -6.24 11.72
C PRO A 96 -8.88 -4.82 11.73
N ASN A 97 -7.65 -4.66 12.23
CA ASN A 97 -6.91 -3.39 12.24
C ASN A 97 -5.73 -3.45 11.26
N ARG A 98 -5.97 -3.86 10.02
CA ARG A 98 -4.99 -3.75 8.94
C ARG A 98 -5.16 -2.41 8.23
N PRO A 99 -4.15 -1.51 8.23
CA PRO A 99 -4.23 -0.29 7.45
C PRO A 99 -4.22 -0.62 5.95
N GLU A 100 -5.15 0.01 5.22
CA GLU A 100 -5.31 -0.12 3.76
C GLU A 100 -4.64 1.05 3.02
N ARG A 101 -4.28 2.12 3.74
CA ARG A 101 -3.58 3.29 3.23
C ARG A 101 -2.36 3.62 4.09
N ALA A 102 -1.30 4.09 3.44
CA ALA A 102 -0.09 4.56 4.11
C ALA A 102 0.53 5.76 3.38
N THR A 103 1.21 6.61 4.12
CA THR A 103 2.03 7.71 3.62
C THR A 103 3.48 7.43 3.99
N VAL A 104 4.38 7.42 3.01
CA VAL A 104 5.83 7.26 3.21
C VAL A 104 6.53 8.51 2.72
N GLU A 105 7.29 9.16 3.58
CA GLU A 105 8.11 10.31 3.22
C GLU A 105 9.56 9.89 3.15
N ALA A 106 10.25 10.26 2.06
CA ALA A 106 11.65 9.95 1.84
C ALA A 106 12.39 11.15 1.24
N THR A 107 13.68 11.22 1.52
CA THR A 107 14.63 12.02 0.73
C THR A 107 15.38 11.08 -0.20
N ILE A 108 15.58 11.49 -1.46
CA ILE A 108 16.36 10.75 -2.45
C ILE A 108 17.20 11.75 -3.26
N THR A 109 18.45 11.39 -3.56
CA THR A 109 19.24 12.10 -4.55
C THR A 109 19.06 11.38 -5.89
N GLU A 110 18.32 11.98 -6.82
CA GLU A 110 18.10 11.42 -8.16
C GLU A 110 18.89 12.22 -9.21
N LYS A 111 19.63 11.49 -10.04
CA LYS A 111 20.22 12.00 -11.28
C LYS A 111 19.52 11.33 -12.46
N ILE A 112 19.07 12.13 -13.44
CA ILE A 112 18.43 11.63 -14.65
C ILE A 112 19.33 11.95 -15.86
N GLU A 113 19.71 10.91 -16.60
CA GLU A 113 20.37 11.01 -17.90
C GLU A 113 19.37 10.63 -18.99
N SER A 114 18.97 11.61 -19.80
CA SER A 114 18.07 11.40 -20.93
C SER A 114 18.84 11.06 -22.19
N TYR A 115 18.40 10.02 -22.90
CA TYR A 115 18.98 9.58 -24.17
C TYR A 115 17.92 9.62 -25.26
N THR A 116 18.27 10.11 -26.45
CA THR A 116 17.43 10.09 -27.64
C THR A 116 18.20 9.53 -28.82
N ASN A 117 17.66 8.48 -29.45
CA ASN A 117 18.30 7.72 -30.53
C ASN A 117 19.75 7.30 -30.20
N GLY A 118 19.96 6.81 -28.97
CA GLY A 118 21.27 6.36 -28.47
C GLY A 118 22.31 7.47 -28.20
N ARG A 119 21.91 8.75 -28.24
CA ARG A 119 22.76 9.88 -27.85
C ARG A 119 22.26 10.46 -26.53
N LEU A 120 23.19 10.70 -25.60
CA LEU A 120 22.92 11.48 -24.39
C LEU A 120 22.47 12.88 -24.81
N ASP A 121 21.32 13.33 -24.32
CA ASP A 121 20.92 14.74 -24.40
C ASP A 121 21.63 15.53 -23.30
N SER A 122 22.06 16.76 -23.62
CA SER A 122 22.84 17.58 -22.70
C SER A 122 22.03 18.11 -21.51
N GLY A 123 20.70 17.92 -21.49
CA GLY A 123 19.80 18.21 -20.37
C GLY A 123 19.94 17.26 -19.16
N SER A 124 21.15 16.82 -18.84
CA SER A 124 21.43 16.04 -17.62
C SER A 124 21.08 16.88 -16.38
N ILE A 125 20.06 16.46 -15.64
CA ILE A 125 19.61 17.20 -14.46
C ILE A 125 20.64 17.01 -13.34
N THR A 126 21.02 18.12 -12.68
CA THR A 126 21.88 18.09 -11.49
C THR A 126 21.29 17.13 -10.45
N PRO A 127 22.08 16.31 -9.75
CA PRO A 127 21.57 15.43 -8.69
C PRO A 127 20.88 16.25 -7.58
N ASP A 128 19.56 16.34 -7.66
CA ASP A 128 18.72 17.12 -6.76
C ASP A 128 18.33 16.29 -5.54
N ASN A 129 18.23 16.94 -4.38
CA ASN A 129 17.83 16.29 -3.13
C ASN A 129 16.31 16.33 -3.00
N LEU A 130 15.65 15.51 -3.81
CA LEU A 130 14.20 15.40 -3.87
C LEU A 130 13.66 14.89 -2.53
N ARG A 131 12.70 15.63 -1.97
CA ARG A 131 11.85 15.16 -0.88
C ARG A 131 10.53 14.72 -1.47
N ILE A 132 10.20 13.46 -1.28
CA ILE A 132 9.12 12.77 -1.97
C ILE A 132 8.21 12.11 -0.94
N ARG A 133 6.92 12.38 -1.03
CA ARG A 133 5.86 11.70 -0.32
C ARG A 133 5.18 10.72 -1.26
N TYR A 134 5.23 9.45 -0.92
CA TYR A 134 4.49 8.38 -1.56
C TYR A 134 3.17 8.16 -0.80
N TYR A 135 2.07 8.10 -1.52
CA TYR A 135 0.79 7.63 -1.02
C TYR A 135 0.61 6.20 -1.50
N LEU A 136 0.45 5.27 -0.56
CA LEU A 136 0.30 3.85 -0.85
C LEU A 136 -1.11 3.39 -0.50
N THR A 137 -1.64 2.54 -1.37
CA THR A 137 -2.91 1.83 -1.21
C THR A 137 -2.64 0.32 -1.19
N ARG A 138 -3.51 -0.45 -0.54
CA ARG A 138 -3.33 -1.89 -0.38
C ARG A 138 -4.38 -2.66 -1.18
N GLN A 139 -3.93 -3.53 -2.08
CA GLN A 139 -4.80 -4.34 -2.95
C GLN A 139 -4.32 -5.80 -2.91
N ASP A 140 -5.25 -6.75 -2.77
CA ASP A 140 -5.00 -8.20 -2.57
C ASP A 140 -3.93 -8.56 -1.52
N GLY A 141 -3.68 -7.63 -0.57
CA GLY A 141 -2.68 -7.77 0.49
C GLY A 141 -1.28 -7.23 0.16
N GLU A 142 -0.98 -6.91 -1.10
CA GLU A 142 0.24 -6.20 -1.51
C GLU A 142 0.06 -4.67 -1.42
N TRP A 143 1.16 -3.93 -1.24
CA TRP A 143 1.17 -2.46 -1.19
C TRP A 143 1.59 -1.90 -2.54
N GLN A 144 0.81 -0.94 -3.07
CA GLN A 144 1.04 -0.28 -4.35
C GLN A 144 1.05 1.24 -4.15
N ILE A 145 1.83 1.97 -4.95
CA ILE A 145 1.90 3.44 -4.92
C ILE A 145 0.74 4.03 -5.72
N GLU A 146 -0.18 4.70 -5.04
CA GLU A 146 -1.35 5.39 -5.62
C GLU A 146 -0.98 6.78 -6.16
N SER A 147 -0.04 7.47 -5.51
CA SER A 147 0.47 8.78 -5.94
C SER A 147 1.86 9.07 -5.38
N VAL A 148 2.58 10.01 -5.99
CA VAL A 148 3.89 10.50 -5.57
C VAL A 148 3.95 12.02 -5.73
N GLU A 149 4.32 12.74 -4.67
CA GLU A 149 4.34 14.21 -4.64
C GLU A 149 5.62 14.76 -3.99
N PRO A 150 6.21 15.87 -4.49
CA PRO A 150 7.29 16.57 -3.82
C PRO A 150 6.79 17.46 -2.65
N PHE A 151 7.61 17.67 -1.61
CA PHE A 151 7.23 18.48 -0.42
C PHE A 151 8.40 19.22 0.28
#